data_AF-A0A7C8QJJ3-F1
#
_entry.id   AF-A0A7C8QJJ3-F1
#
_cell.length_a   1.000
_cell.length_b   1.000
_cell.length_c   1.000
_cell.angle_alpha   90.00
_cell.angle_beta   90.00
_cell.angle_gamma   90.00
#
_symmetry.space_group_name_H-M   'P 1'
#
loop_
_entity.id
_entity.type
_entity.pdbx_description
1 polymer ?
#
loop_
_entity_poly.entity_id
_entity_poly.type
_entity_poly.pdbx_seq_one_letter_code
_entity_poly.pdbx_strand_id
1 'polypeptide(L)'
;MASIIEILGERGWVIENAIENGTATPEDRASLTLTSSKVAKLDDLRKNTDTQWGTMESRVLGELVWAPPISFSTQPGRTTLDLAVIKIGPGILDENNFLGNVIHFGDRLTNLEIRETVKTDPKIATSFKVPEDRLVRLRSQTPKANVITNPSMKNSNSDNCPIVFKHGPKSGATFGKFSCVSCYTRRIWEGVEILSRGLGGSSS
;
A
#
# COMPACT_ATOMS: atom_id res chain seq x y z
N MET A 1 -13.77 -10.97 3.43
CA MET A 1 -14.92 -10.68 2.55
C MET A 1 -16.23 -11.16 3.17
N ALA A 2 -16.33 -12.43 3.58
CA ALA A 2 -17.52 -12.98 4.26
C ALA A 2 -17.99 -12.15 5.48
N SER A 3 -17.09 -11.82 6.42
CA SER A 3 -17.43 -10.99 7.60
C SER A 3 -17.93 -9.57 7.24
N ILE A 4 -17.46 -8.98 6.13
CA ILE A 4 -17.93 -7.66 5.71
C ILE A 4 -19.35 -7.76 5.12
N ILE A 5 -19.61 -8.82 4.35
CA ILE A 5 -20.95 -9.09 3.79
C ILE A 5 -21.95 -9.31 4.92
N GLU A 6 -21.57 -10.07 5.95
CA GLU A 6 -22.38 -10.31 7.16
C GLU A 6 -22.70 -9.00 7.91
N ILE A 7 -21.68 -8.18 8.21
CA ILE A 7 -21.87 -6.88 8.87
C ILE A 7 -22.79 -5.95 8.06
N LEU A 8 -22.63 -5.92 6.74
CA LEU A 8 -23.49 -5.11 5.88
C LEU A 8 -24.92 -5.67 5.82
N GLY A 9 -25.09 -6.99 5.86
CA GLY A 9 -26.38 -7.66 5.97
C GLY A 9 -27.11 -7.31 7.26
N GLU A 10 -26.42 -7.37 8.41
CA GLU A 10 -26.98 -6.96 9.71
C GLU A 10 -27.43 -5.49 9.69
N ARG A 11 -26.62 -4.60 9.10
CA ARG A 11 -26.97 -3.19 8.95
C ARG A 11 -28.20 -2.99 8.06
N GLY A 12 -28.34 -3.78 7.00
CA GLY A 12 -29.53 -3.79 6.14
C GLY A 12 -30.79 -4.19 6.92
N TRP A 13 -30.70 -5.28 7.68
CA TRP A 13 -31.80 -5.80 8.49
C TRP A 13 -32.32 -4.78 9.53
N VAL A 14 -31.41 -4.03 10.18
CA VAL A 14 -31.81 -2.96 11.13
C VAL A 14 -32.67 -1.90 10.43
N ILE A 15 -32.31 -1.53 9.20
CA ILE A 15 -33.05 -0.51 8.44
C ILE A 15 -34.39 -1.08 7.95
N GLU A 16 -34.43 -2.34 7.51
CA GLU A 16 -35.67 -3.01 7.12
C GLU A 16 -36.68 -3.04 8.28
N ASN A 17 -36.24 -3.38 9.49
CA ASN A 17 -37.09 -3.30 10.69
C ASN A 17 -37.60 -1.89 10.95
N ALA A 18 -36.78 -0.84 10.74
CA ALA A 18 -37.24 0.54 10.92
C ALA A 18 -38.30 0.93 9.86
N ILE A 19 -38.21 0.38 8.64
CA ILE A 19 -39.21 0.58 7.59
C ILE A 19 -40.52 -0.10 7.99
N GLU A 20 -40.46 -1.35 8.45
CA GLU A 20 -41.64 -2.11 8.89
C GLU A 20 -42.34 -1.44 10.09
N ASN A 21 -41.57 -0.90 11.03
CA ASN A 21 -42.10 -0.19 12.19
C ASN A 21 -42.53 1.27 11.89
N GLY A 22 -42.40 1.74 10.64
CA GLY A 22 -42.78 3.09 10.24
C GLY A 22 -41.90 4.21 10.80
N THR A 23 -40.73 3.87 11.36
CA THR A 23 -39.78 4.83 11.97
C THR A 23 -38.65 5.23 11.03
N ALA A 24 -38.54 4.60 9.85
CA ALA A 24 -37.50 4.89 8.87
C ALA A 24 -37.65 6.26 8.21
N THR A 25 -36.54 7.00 8.17
CA THR A 25 -36.40 8.26 7.44
C THR A 25 -36.15 8.02 5.94
N PRO A 26 -36.28 9.06 5.09
CA PRO A 26 -35.86 8.97 3.69
C PRO A 26 -34.38 8.62 3.50
N GLU A 27 -33.52 9.08 4.41
CA GLU A 27 -32.08 8.77 4.43
C GLU A 27 -31.84 7.29 4.70
N ASP A 28 -32.61 6.68 5.61
CA ASP A 28 -32.54 5.25 5.89
C ASP A 28 -32.86 4.42 4.64
N ARG A 29 -33.91 4.79 3.88
CA ARG A 29 -34.29 4.10 2.63
C ARG A 29 -33.21 4.21 1.54
N ALA A 30 -32.60 5.38 1.40
CA ALA A 30 -31.49 5.59 0.47
C ALA A 30 -30.25 4.79 0.89
N SER A 31 -29.95 4.77 2.19
CA SER A 31 -28.86 4.00 2.79
C SER A 31 -29.06 2.49 2.61
N LEU A 32 -30.29 1.98 2.76
CA LEU A 32 -30.63 0.57 2.51
C LEU A 32 -30.39 0.20 1.05
N THR A 33 -30.90 1.00 0.11
CA THR A 33 -30.71 0.77 -1.34
C THR A 33 -29.22 0.71 -1.70
N LEU A 34 -28.43 1.64 -1.17
CA LEU A 34 -26.98 1.66 -1.37
C LEU A 34 -26.29 0.46 -0.74
N THR A 35 -26.69 0.08 0.48
CA THR A 35 -26.11 -1.06 1.22
C THR A 35 -26.40 -2.37 0.51
N SER A 36 -27.65 -2.61 0.10
CA SER A 36 -28.04 -3.80 -0.66
C SER A 36 -27.30 -3.90 -2.00
N SER A 37 -27.12 -2.77 -2.71
CA SER A 37 -26.30 -2.74 -3.93
C SER A 37 -24.83 -3.12 -3.67
N LYS A 38 -24.25 -2.66 -2.56
CA LYS A 38 -22.87 -3.02 -2.17
C LYS A 38 -22.75 -4.49 -1.79
N VAL A 39 -23.72 -5.03 -1.04
CA VAL A 39 -23.76 -6.45 -0.66
C VAL A 39 -23.83 -7.32 -1.91
N ALA A 40 -24.73 -7.03 -2.84
CA ALA A 40 -24.86 -7.76 -4.10
C ALA A 40 -23.54 -7.77 -4.89
N LYS A 41 -22.88 -6.60 -5.03
CA LYS A 41 -21.57 -6.51 -5.71
C LYS A 41 -20.48 -7.31 -5.00
N LEU A 42 -20.47 -7.32 -3.67
CA LEU A 42 -19.49 -8.08 -2.89
C LEU A 42 -19.74 -9.60 -3.00
N ASP A 43 -21.01 -10.02 -3.02
CA ASP A 43 -21.38 -11.42 -3.22
C ASP A 43 -21.03 -11.89 -4.64
N ASP A 44 -21.28 -11.07 -5.66
CA ASP A 44 -20.88 -11.38 -7.03
C ASP A 44 -19.35 -11.47 -7.16
N LEU A 45 -18.62 -10.55 -6.53
CA LEU A 45 -17.16 -10.60 -6.47
C LEU A 45 -16.68 -11.87 -5.75
N ARG A 46 -17.30 -12.24 -4.64
CA ARG A 46 -16.98 -13.46 -3.89
C ARG A 46 -17.22 -14.69 -4.76
N LYS A 47 -18.40 -14.83 -5.38
CA LYS A 47 -18.73 -15.95 -6.27
C LYS A 47 -17.77 -16.03 -7.45
N ASN A 48 -17.45 -14.89 -8.06
CA ASN A 48 -16.45 -14.83 -9.13
C ASN A 48 -15.09 -15.30 -8.62
N THR A 49 -14.65 -14.82 -7.45
CA THR A 49 -13.38 -15.26 -6.84
C THR A 49 -13.38 -16.76 -6.57
N ASP A 50 -14.44 -17.30 -5.98
CA ASP A 50 -14.55 -18.72 -5.64
C ASP A 50 -14.58 -19.60 -6.91
N THR A 51 -15.23 -19.15 -7.97
CA THR A 51 -15.35 -19.91 -9.23
C THR A 51 -14.13 -19.80 -10.14
N GLN A 52 -13.60 -18.59 -10.33
CA GLN A 52 -12.47 -18.32 -11.21
C GLN A 52 -11.12 -18.60 -10.53
N TRP A 53 -11.02 -18.42 -9.20
CA TRP A 53 -9.75 -18.50 -8.45
C TRP A 53 -9.77 -19.55 -7.33
N GLY A 54 -10.80 -20.40 -7.29
CA GLY A 54 -10.96 -21.41 -6.23
C GLY A 54 -9.87 -22.48 -6.22
N THR A 55 -9.44 -22.93 -7.40
CA THR A 55 -8.44 -24.00 -7.57
C THR A 55 -7.01 -23.46 -7.53
N MET A 56 -6.00 -24.31 -7.29
CA MET A 56 -4.61 -23.86 -7.33
C MET A 56 -4.17 -23.53 -8.76
N GLU A 57 -4.63 -24.32 -9.72
CA GLU A 57 -4.34 -24.21 -11.14
C GLU A 57 -4.85 -22.89 -11.71
N SER A 58 -6.04 -22.45 -11.26
CA SER A 58 -6.62 -21.18 -11.70
C SER A 58 -6.02 -19.93 -11.05
N ARG A 59 -5.09 -20.10 -10.10
CA ARG A 59 -4.30 -19.00 -9.50
C ARG A 59 -2.96 -18.77 -10.19
N VAL A 60 -2.63 -19.54 -11.22
CA VAL A 60 -1.41 -19.36 -12.00
C VAL A 60 -1.54 -18.12 -12.88
N LEU A 61 -0.82 -17.05 -12.51
CA LEU A 61 -0.85 -15.79 -13.25
C LEU A 61 -0.02 -15.80 -14.54
N GLY A 62 0.93 -16.73 -14.65
CA GLY A 62 1.89 -16.74 -15.75
C GLY A 62 3.05 -17.69 -15.54
N GLU A 63 4.05 -17.56 -16.39
CA GLU A 63 5.24 -18.39 -16.42
C GLU A 63 6.47 -17.61 -15.94
N LEU A 64 7.28 -18.20 -15.07
CA LEU A 64 8.56 -17.62 -14.67
C LEU A 64 9.53 -17.70 -15.85
N VAL A 65 9.92 -16.55 -16.40
CA VAL A 65 10.87 -16.45 -17.51
C VAL A 65 12.31 -16.41 -17.00
N TRP A 66 12.53 -15.68 -15.90
CA TRP A 66 13.86 -15.48 -15.37
C TRP A 66 13.81 -15.04 -13.91
N ALA A 67 14.61 -15.69 -13.07
CA ALA A 67 14.92 -15.23 -11.71
C ALA A 67 16.39 -15.55 -11.41
N PRO A 68 17.27 -14.55 -11.24
CA PRO A 68 18.63 -14.80 -10.82
C PRO A 68 18.64 -15.33 -9.36
N PRO A 69 19.68 -16.08 -8.95
CA PRO A 69 19.88 -16.40 -7.56
C PRO A 69 19.87 -15.13 -6.70
N ILE A 70 19.18 -15.18 -5.55
CA ILE A 70 19.15 -14.07 -4.60
C ILE A 70 20.59 -13.73 -4.23
N SER A 71 21.01 -12.50 -4.54
CA SER A 71 22.36 -12.04 -4.26
C SER A 71 22.32 -11.01 -3.15
N PHE A 72 22.87 -11.39 -2.00
CA PHE A 72 23.13 -10.48 -0.89
C PHE A 72 24.46 -9.78 -1.14
N SER A 73 24.43 -8.48 -1.41
CA SER A 73 25.66 -7.71 -1.41
C SER A 73 25.99 -7.23 0.00
N THR A 74 27.20 -7.55 0.43
CA THR A 74 27.79 -7.01 1.65
C THR A 74 28.66 -5.77 1.39
N GLN A 75 28.80 -5.35 0.13
CA GLN A 75 29.53 -4.14 -0.25
C GLN A 75 28.71 -2.87 0.02
N PRO A 76 29.35 -1.77 0.49
CA PRO A 76 28.68 -0.50 0.70
C PRO A 76 27.93 -0.02 -0.55
N GLY A 77 26.68 0.41 -0.36
CA GLY A 77 25.89 1.04 -1.41
C GLY A 77 25.19 0.09 -2.39
N ARG A 78 25.40 -1.22 -2.29
CA ARG A 78 24.66 -2.22 -3.07
C ARG A 78 23.45 -2.74 -2.31
N THR A 79 22.35 -2.99 -3.02
CA THR A 79 21.11 -3.56 -2.49
C THR A 79 21.03 -5.05 -2.83
N THR A 80 20.19 -5.79 -2.10
CA THR A 80 19.84 -7.16 -2.47
C THR A 80 19.26 -7.18 -3.88
N LEU A 81 19.76 -8.06 -4.74
CA LEU A 81 19.13 -8.37 -6.02
C LEU A 81 18.16 -9.52 -5.78
N ASP A 82 16.88 -9.17 -5.62
CA ASP A 82 15.76 -10.09 -5.48
C ASP A 82 14.70 -9.68 -6.50
N LEU A 83 14.71 -10.35 -7.65
CA LEU A 83 13.93 -9.99 -8.83
C LEU A 83 13.45 -11.26 -9.53
N ALA A 84 12.24 -11.23 -10.07
CA ALA A 84 11.74 -12.24 -10.98
C ALA A 84 11.03 -11.56 -12.15
N VAL A 85 11.16 -12.14 -13.34
CA VAL A 85 10.44 -11.76 -14.55
C VAL A 85 9.43 -12.85 -14.84
N ILE A 86 8.15 -12.49 -14.75
CA ILE A 86 7.02 -13.40 -14.98
C ILE A 86 6.31 -12.94 -16.25
N LYS A 87 6.13 -13.85 -17.20
CA LYS A 87 5.30 -13.64 -18.38
C LYS A 87 3.86 -13.97 -18.02
N ILE A 88 3.03 -12.93 -17.95
CA ILE A 88 1.61 -13.07 -17.63
C ILE A 88 0.88 -13.80 -18.77
N GLY A 89 -0.03 -14.71 -18.40
CA GLY A 89 -0.85 -15.43 -19.38
C GLY A 89 -1.82 -14.51 -20.12
N PRO A 90 -2.13 -14.79 -21.39
CA PRO A 90 -3.08 -13.97 -22.16
C PRO A 90 -4.46 -13.99 -21.50
N GLY A 91 -5.10 -12.82 -21.41
CA GLY A 91 -6.43 -12.67 -20.81
C GLY A 91 -6.47 -12.74 -19.28
N ILE A 92 -5.34 -12.98 -18.60
CA ILE A 92 -5.28 -12.95 -17.13
C ILE A 92 -5.21 -11.51 -16.64
N LEU A 93 -4.22 -10.74 -17.11
CA LEU A 93 -4.13 -9.31 -16.87
C LEU A 93 -4.12 -8.55 -18.20
N ASP A 94 -4.94 -7.52 -18.30
CA ASP A 94 -5.02 -6.61 -19.43
C ASP A 94 -5.16 -5.15 -18.94
N GLU A 95 -5.25 -4.22 -19.89
CA GLU A 95 -5.40 -2.78 -19.59
C GLU A 95 -6.68 -2.41 -18.85
N ASN A 96 -7.70 -3.28 -18.87
CA ASN A 96 -8.98 -3.06 -18.23
C ASN A 96 -9.00 -3.56 -16.77
N ASN A 97 -8.20 -4.58 -16.44
CA ASN A 97 -8.19 -5.21 -15.12
C ASN A 97 -6.88 -5.00 -14.32
N PHE A 98 -5.81 -4.49 -14.94
CA PHE A 98 -4.53 -4.21 -14.28
C PHE A 98 -4.18 -2.72 -14.29
N LEU A 99 -4.24 -2.10 -13.12
CA LEU A 99 -3.94 -0.67 -12.93
C LEU A 99 -2.43 -0.35 -12.90
N GLY A 100 -1.57 -1.36 -13.08
CA GLY A 100 -0.12 -1.21 -12.98
C GLY A 100 0.39 -1.17 -11.53
N ASN A 101 1.57 -0.56 -11.35
CA ASN A 101 2.20 -0.41 -10.04
C ASN A 101 1.51 0.69 -9.23
N VAL A 102 0.38 0.35 -8.60
CA VAL A 102 -0.38 1.25 -7.72
C VAL A 102 -0.32 0.80 -6.27
N ILE A 103 -0.21 1.75 -5.35
CA ILE A 103 -0.40 1.51 -3.92
C ILE A 103 -1.67 2.24 -3.48
N HIS A 104 -2.63 1.49 -2.94
CA HIS A 104 -3.82 2.07 -2.33
C HIS A 104 -3.53 2.50 -0.89
N PHE A 105 -3.93 3.72 -0.50
CA PHE A 105 -3.76 4.19 0.88
C PHE A 105 -4.73 3.54 1.89
N GLY A 106 -5.78 2.88 1.41
CA GLY A 106 -6.80 2.32 2.29
C GLY A 106 -7.70 3.40 2.88
N ASP A 107 -8.69 2.93 3.64
CA ASP A 107 -9.74 3.80 4.19
C ASP A 107 -9.57 4.14 5.66
N ARG A 108 -8.48 3.64 6.26
CA ARG A 108 -8.20 3.82 7.68
C ARG A 108 -7.87 5.27 8.05
N LEU A 109 -7.18 5.99 7.18
CA LEU A 109 -6.80 7.39 7.40
C LEU A 109 -7.63 8.30 6.49
N THR A 110 -8.09 9.41 7.04
CA THR A 110 -8.70 10.51 6.30
C THR A 110 -7.64 11.26 5.48
N ASN A 111 -8.07 11.97 4.44
CA ASN A 111 -7.14 12.80 3.65
C ASN A 111 -6.49 13.90 4.50
N LEU A 112 -7.18 14.36 5.55
CA LEU A 112 -6.65 15.34 6.50
C LEU A 112 -5.52 14.72 7.35
N GLU A 113 -5.74 13.55 7.95
CA GLU A 113 -4.72 12.86 8.74
C GLU A 113 -3.48 12.51 7.91
N ILE A 114 -3.67 12.08 6.65
CA ILE A 114 -2.54 11.84 5.73
C ILE A 114 -1.78 13.15 5.50
N ARG A 115 -2.47 14.25 5.20
CA ARG A 115 -1.84 15.56 5.00
C ARG A 115 -1.08 16.03 6.22
N GLU A 116 -1.65 15.88 7.41
CA GLU A 116 -1.00 16.25 8.67
C GLU A 116 0.24 15.41 8.94
N THR A 117 0.20 14.11 8.64
CA THR A 117 1.36 13.24 8.81
C THR A 117 2.49 13.55 7.82
N VAL A 118 2.13 13.93 6.59
CA VAL A 118 3.10 14.32 5.55
C VAL A 118 3.63 15.75 5.76
N LYS A 119 2.94 16.58 6.55
CA LYS A 119 3.36 17.96 6.84
C LYS A 119 4.55 17.95 7.80
N THR A 120 5.75 18.11 7.25
CA THR A 120 7.01 18.11 8.02
C THR A 120 7.34 19.44 8.69
N ASP A 121 6.82 20.55 8.16
CA ASP A 121 6.88 21.89 8.74
C ASP A 121 5.47 22.51 8.77
N PRO A 122 4.94 22.92 9.95
CA PRO A 122 3.65 23.59 10.06
C PRO A 122 3.50 24.86 9.19
N LYS A 123 4.62 25.54 8.89
CA LYS A 123 4.67 26.83 8.19
C LYS A 123 4.72 26.68 6.67
N ILE A 124 5.05 25.50 6.16
CA ILE A 124 5.23 25.25 4.72
C ILE A 124 4.13 24.32 4.24
N ALA A 125 3.47 24.69 3.14
CA ALA A 125 2.51 23.81 2.49
C ALA A 125 3.24 22.61 1.86
N THR A 126 2.77 21.39 2.12
CA THR A 126 3.32 20.21 1.45
C THR A 126 2.95 20.24 -0.03
N SER A 127 3.91 19.92 -0.90
CA SER A 127 3.68 19.72 -2.34
C SER A 127 2.97 18.38 -2.62
N PHE A 128 2.93 17.48 -1.64
CA PHE A 128 2.27 16.19 -1.77
C PHE A 128 0.75 16.33 -1.74
N LYS A 129 0.09 15.86 -2.80
CA LYS A 129 -1.36 15.80 -2.90
C LYS A 129 -1.81 14.35 -2.82
N VAL A 130 -2.71 14.07 -1.88
CA VAL A 130 -3.38 12.77 -1.79
C VAL A 130 -4.29 12.63 -3.02
N PRO A 131 -4.13 11.59 -3.86
CA PRO A 131 -5.05 11.35 -4.97
C PRO A 131 -6.48 11.15 -4.48
N GLU A 132 -7.46 11.62 -5.26
CA GLU A 132 -8.88 11.50 -4.92
C GLU A 132 -9.32 10.03 -4.87
N ASP A 133 -8.83 9.21 -5.80
CA ASP A 133 -9.00 7.76 -5.84
C ASP A 133 -8.14 7.01 -4.81
N ARG A 134 -7.31 7.72 -4.03
CA ARG A 134 -6.36 7.17 -3.05
C ARG A 134 -5.36 6.16 -3.62
N LEU A 135 -5.17 6.15 -4.95
CA LEU A 135 -4.23 5.28 -5.65
C LEU A 135 -2.96 6.04 -6.03
N VAL A 136 -1.85 5.70 -5.37
CA VAL A 136 -0.52 6.22 -5.72
C VAL A 136 0.08 5.40 -6.84
N ARG A 137 0.10 5.97 -8.05
CA ARG A 137 0.72 5.37 -9.24
C ARG A 137 2.24 5.56 -9.19
N LEU A 138 2.99 4.45 -9.14
CA LEU A 138 4.45 4.44 -9.20
C LEU A 138 4.90 4.56 -10.66
N ARG A 139 5.58 5.66 -11.00
CA ARG A 139 5.92 5.99 -12.39
C ARG A 139 7.36 5.62 -12.78
N SER A 140 8.30 5.78 -11.88
CA SER A 140 9.73 5.57 -12.16
C SER A 140 10.52 5.37 -10.88
N GLN A 141 11.80 5.01 -11.05
CA GLN A 141 12.76 4.91 -9.96
C GLN A 141 13.46 6.26 -9.79
N THR A 142 13.52 6.76 -8.56
CA THR A 142 14.28 7.96 -8.24
C THR A 142 15.72 7.58 -7.88
N PRO A 143 16.76 8.17 -8.51
CA PRO A 143 18.13 7.94 -8.12
C PRO A 143 18.35 8.22 -6.63
N LYS A 144 19.03 7.31 -5.94
CA LYS A 144 19.28 7.39 -4.49
C LYS A 144 19.89 8.74 -4.08
N ALA A 145 20.82 9.27 -4.87
CA ALA A 145 21.46 10.56 -4.60
C ALA A 145 20.42 11.68 -4.49
N ASN A 146 19.43 11.73 -5.38
CA ASN A 146 18.41 12.79 -5.41
C ASN A 146 17.49 12.75 -4.18
N VAL A 147 17.17 11.55 -3.69
CA VAL A 147 16.36 11.39 -2.46
C VAL A 147 17.11 11.92 -1.22
N ILE A 148 18.45 11.84 -1.22
CA ILE A 148 19.30 12.21 -0.08
C ILE A 148 19.70 13.70 -0.13
N THR A 149 20.15 14.17 -1.29
CA THR A 149 20.74 15.51 -1.43
C THR A 149 19.70 16.61 -1.49
N ASN A 150 18.52 16.32 -2.05
CA ASN A 150 17.46 17.30 -2.23
C ASN A 150 16.06 16.66 -2.18
N PRO A 151 15.64 16.06 -1.06
CA PRO A 151 14.25 15.66 -0.90
C PRO A 151 13.36 16.89 -1.02
N SER A 152 12.20 16.71 -1.63
CA SER A 152 11.20 17.76 -1.83
C SER A 152 10.61 18.31 -0.51
N MET A 153 11.01 17.78 0.64
CA MET A 153 10.49 18.13 1.96
C MET A 153 11.60 18.26 3.00
N LYS A 154 11.48 19.29 3.81
CA LYS A 154 12.36 19.59 4.96
C LYS A 154 11.55 19.53 6.25
N ASN A 155 12.20 19.15 7.35
CA ASN A 155 11.59 19.21 8.68
C ASN A 155 11.58 20.66 9.22
N SER A 156 11.03 20.86 10.42
CA SER A 156 11.02 22.15 11.12
C SER A 156 12.42 22.75 11.38
N ASN A 157 13.47 21.92 11.35
CA ASN A 157 14.86 22.33 11.53
C ASN A 157 15.57 22.59 10.18
N SER A 158 14.81 22.58 9.06
CA SER A 158 15.32 22.70 7.69
C SER A 158 16.19 21.54 7.20
N ASP A 159 16.21 20.40 7.90
CA ASP A 159 16.89 19.19 7.47
C ASP A 159 16.07 18.42 6.43
N ASN A 160 16.78 17.78 5.51
CA ASN A 160 16.25 16.87 4.52
C ASN A 160 15.49 15.69 5.19
N CYS A 161 14.18 15.59 4.94
CA CYS A 161 13.32 14.59 5.58
C CYS A 161 12.33 13.99 4.57
N PRO A 162 12.74 12.96 3.80
CA PRO A 162 11.83 12.24 2.93
C PRO A 162 10.70 11.60 3.76
N ILE A 163 9.45 11.70 3.33
CA ILE A 163 8.37 10.89 3.88
C ILE A 163 8.34 9.57 3.13
N VAL A 164 8.22 8.49 3.89
CA VAL A 164 8.00 7.13 3.39
C VAL A 164 6.64 6.67 3.85
N PHE A 165 6.04 5.76 3.08
CA PHE A 165 4.83 5.09 3.49
C PHE A 165 4.86 3.63 3.05
N LYS A 166 4.07 2.81 3.74
CA LYS A 166 3.83 1.41 3.40
C LYS A 166 2.37 1.10 3.66
N HIS A 167 1.82 0.12 2.94
CA HIS A 167 0.50 -0.42 3.23
C HIS A 167 0.64 -1.88 3.70
N GLY A 168 0.47 -2.10 4.99
CA GLY A 168 0.53 -3.44 5.58
C GLY A 168 -0.86 -4.08 5.67
N PRO A 169 -0.99 -5.41 5.61
CA PRO A 169 -2.29 -6.10 5.66
C PRO A 169 -3.05 -5.85 6.98
N LYS A 170 -2.34 -5.77 8.11
CA LYS A 170 -2.95 -5.48 9.43
C LYS A 170 -2.93 -3.98 9.79
N SER A 171 -1.85 -3.28 9.43
CA SER A 171 -1.66 -1.88 9.83
C SER A 171 -2.36 -0.88 8.91
N GLY A 172 -2.74 -1.29 7.70
CA GLY A 172 -3.15 -0.36 6.64
C GLY A 172 -1.99 0.52 6.19
N ALA A 173 -2.29 1.66 5.58
CA ALA A 173 -1.28 2.66 5.26
C ALA A 173 -0.71 3.29 6.54
N THR A 174 0.62 3.29 6.62
CA THR A 174 1.38 3.98 7.65
C THR A 174 2.38 4.90 6.98
N PHE A 175 2.49 6.12 7.49
CA PHE A 175 3.44 7.12 7.01
C PHE A 175 4.52 7.32 8.08
N GLY A 176 5.74 7.54 7.63
CA GLY A 176 6.87 7.76 8.50
C GLY A 176 7.86 8.71 7.87
N LYS A 177 8.74 9.25 8.71
CA LYS A 177 9.88 10.04 8.25
C LYS A 177 11.03 9.09 7.99
N PHE A 178 11.60 9.17 6.80
CA PHE A 178 12.86 8.49 6.51
C PHE A 178 13.96 9.22 7.29
N SER A 179 14.32 8.68 8.45
CA SER A 179 15.62 8.97 9.03
C SER A 179 16.66 8.25 8.18
N CYS A 180 17.73 8.94 7.79
CA CYS A 180 18.88 8.31 7.15
C CYS A 180 19.57 7.36 8.15
N VAL A 181 18.96 6.21 8.45
CA VAL A 181 19.56 5.20 9.31
C VAL A 181 20.77 4.68 8.56
N SER A 182 21.95 4.92 9.11
CA SER A 182 23.19 4.34 8.60
C SER A 182 23.28 2.93 9.18
N CYS A 183 23.33 1.89 8.36
CA CYS A 183 23.73 0.56 8.85
C CYS A 183 25.26 0.51 8.89
N TYR A 184 25.83 0.21 10.04
CA TYR A 184 27.26 -0.07 10.14
C TYR A 184 27.45 -1.57 9.97
N THR A 185 28.20 -1.98 8.95
CA THR A 185 28.68 -3.35 8.84
C THR A 185 30.06 -3.40 9.50
N ARG A 186 30.12 -4.03 10.67
CA ARG A 186 31.38 -4.38 11.36
C ARG A 186 31.83 -5.73 10.81
N ARG A 187 33.00 -5.79 10.18
CA ARG A 187 33.69 -7.05 9.88
C ARG A 187 34.95 -7.12 10.73
N ILE A 188 35.14 -8.25 11.41
CA ILE A 188 36.39 -8.55 12.11
C ILE A 188 37.11 -9.59 11.28
N TRP A 189 38.27 -9.24 10.75
CA TRP A 189 39.15 -10.17 10.02
C TRP A 189 40.54 -10.08 10.64
N GLU A 190 41.08 -11.21 11.10
CA GLU A 190 42.40 -11.32 11.76
C GLU A 190 42.64 -10.29 12.89
N GLY A 191 41.62 -10.01 13.70
CA GLY A 191 41.72 -9.06 14.82
C GLY A 191 41.66 -7.57 14.42
N VAL A 192 41.53 -7.25 13.13
CA VAL A 192 41.34 -5.89 12.63
C VAL A 192 39.85 -5.60 12.46
N GLU A 193 39.38 -4.51 13.06
CA GLU A 193 38.01 -4.03 12.90
C GLU A 193 37.90 -3.17 11.63
N ILE A 194 37.11 -3.62 10.66
CA ILE A 194 36.75 -2.84 9.48
C ILE A 194 35.30 -2.36 9.66
N LEU A 195 35.16 -1.06 9.90
CA LEU A 195 33.89 -0.35 9.93
C LEU A 195 33.54 0.11 8.52
N SER A 196 32.41 -0.36 8.00
CA SER A 196 31.86 0.16 6.74
C SER A 196 30.44 0.67 6.94
N ARG A 197 30.14 1.84 6.37
CA ARG A 197 28.84 2.50 6.48
C ARG A 197 27.98 2.16 5.25
N GLY A 198 26.93 1.39 5.45
CA GLY A 198 25.78 1.26 4.55
C GLY A 198 24.57 2.03 5.11
N LEU A 199 23.40 1.93 4.48
CA LEU A 199 22.14 2.49 4.99
C LEU A 199 21.19 1.36 5.41
N GLY A 200 20.64 1.44 6.62
CA GLY A 200 19.66 0.51 7.16
C GLY A 200 18.24 0.97 6.86
N GLY A 201 17.34 0.01 6.63
CA GLY A 201 15.90 0.26 6.54
C GLY A 201 15.28 0.59 7.91
N SER A 202 14.12 1.24 7.86
CA SER A 202 13.36 1.83 8.98
C SER A 202 13.22 0.95 10.23
N SER A 203 13.45 1.54 11.40
CA SER A 203 12.92 1.06 12.68
C SER A 203 11.43 1.42 12.80
N SER A 204 10.68 0.45 13.34
CA SER A 204 9.22 0.38 13.54
C SER A 204 8.60 1.53 14.32
#